data_AF-A0A0S7EQE1-F1
#
_entry.id   AF-A0A0S7EQE1-F1
#
_cell.length_a   1.000
_cell.length_b   1.000
_cell.length_c   1.000
_cell.angle_alpha   90.00
_cell.angle_beta   90.00
_cell.angle_gamma   90.00
#
_symmetry.space_group_name_H-M   'P 1'
#
loop_
_entity.id
_entity.type
_entity.pdbx_description
1 polymer ?
#
loop_
_entity_poly.entity_id
_entity_poly.type
_entity_poly.pdbx_seq_one_letter_code
_entity_poly.pdbx_strand_id
1 'polypeptide(L)'
;MDDTDIEQVTLALLDAANDKDSEVQDQVRKSMLTLGKQQPDRVLAMCQDYLLKNPKLVVSHRVVILQTIELIVGCRIEELSAPRIKSIISLASEEMTRSKDVVPDWQQAASNILVAVGNKRINDIMEEILSKFQPGVLPHFFVVQTLANLSDSNVYGMVPFLNAILGTMLPMLGMAKQDNMKWVFSSALCHFSDSILEYLANLDKAPDPTVRKDTFSGEIYAAFDILFNNWLQSREPKLRLTVGEAVGSMCHLMASDKLEEQLPRIIPAIVSLYKKNTEHYVISKSLCQVLEASVNMGSRVLDTQLDSLLVALHQQVSAPVDYSDPPTVKNHNEVLRCFSLLANSFPDRLVMYVLQRLENSNERSRMGSLAVLRHLINSSSSTMESKKLLILASIRQPMADHSNKVKKCVVQVISAMAHHGYLELEGGELLVRFIVQNCALHDTYQSHQRATSDPEDCVHSPHS
;
A
#
# COMPACT_ATOMS: atom_id res chain seq x y z
N MET A 1 1.97 33.77 33.55
CA MET A 1 2.71 34.48 32.50
C MET A 1 1.75 35.57 32.04
N ASP A 2 2.18 36.83 32.05
CA ASP A 2 1.31 37.93 31.65
C ASP A 2 1.00 37.80 30.15
N ASP A 3 -0.13 38.35 29.71
CA ASP A 3 -0.59 38.23 28.33
C ASP A 3 0.44 38.79 27.34
N THR A 4 1.17 39.85 27.71
CA THR A 4 2.22 40.45 26.87
C THR A 4 3.48 39.58 26.78
N ASP A 5 3.80 38.81 27.83
CA ASP A 5 4.99 37.95 27.85
C ASP A 5 4.86 36.78 26.87
N ILE A 6 3.65 36.20 26.76
CA ILE A 6 3.38 35.08 25.85
C ILE A 6 3.56 35.52 24.40
N GLU A 7 3.12 36.73 24.06
CA GLU A 7 3.26 37.25 22.70
C GLU A 7 4.72 37.48 22.32
N GLN A 8 5.50 38.09 23.21
CA GLN A 8 6.92 38.32 22.96
C GLN A 8 7.68 37.00 22.82
N VAL A 9 7.42 36.03 23.70
CA VAL A 9 8.06 34.71 23.64
C VAL A 9 7.65 33.97 22.37
N THR A 10 6.37 33.99 21.99
CA THR A 10 5.90 33.32 20.78
C THR A 10 6.51 33.94 19.52
N LEU A 11 6.62 35.28 19.45
CA LEU A 11 7.30 35.95 18.33
C LEU A 11 8.78 35.57 18.25
N ALA A 12 9.49 35.58 19.37
CA ALA A 12 10.90 35.19 19.41
C ALA A 12 11.12 33.74 18.96
N LEU A 13 10.21 32.83 19.35
CA LEU A 13 10.23 31.44 18.91
C LEU A 13 9.92 31.32 17.40
N LEU A 14 8.98 32.10 16.87
CA LEU A 14 8.70 32.13 15.44
C LEU A 14 9.89 32.63 14.63
N ASP A 15 10.60 33.66 15.09
CA ASP A 15 11.82 34.15 14.44
C ASP A 15 12.95 33.11 14.46
N ALA A 16 13.07 32.35 15.55
CA ALA A 16 14.08 31.28 15.71
C ALA A 16 13.68 29.94 15.08
N ALA A 17 12.47 29.80 14.51
CA ALA A 17 11.94 28.52 14.05
C ALA A 17 12.75 27.87 12.92
N ASN A 18 13.48 28.65 12.13
CA ASN A 18 14.31 28.17 11.02
C ASN A 18 15.80 28.41 11.29
N ASP A 19 16.23 28.22 12.54
CA ASP A 19 17.64 28.28 12.93
C ASP A 19 18.48 27.25 12.13
N LYS A 20 19.79 27.47 12.03
CA LYS A 20 20.69 26.53 11.35
C LYS A 20 20.97 25.30 12.20
N ASP A 21 20.84 25.41 13.52
CA ASP A 21 21.06 24.31 14.45
C ASP A 21 19.77 23.48 14.64
N SER A 22 19.85 22.18 14.35
CA SER A 22 18.73 21.25 14.48
C SER A 22 18.26 21.07 15.92
N GLU A 23 19.16 21.19 16.91
CA GLU A 23 18.77 21.12 18.32
C GLU A 23 17.96 22.35 18.73
N VAL A 24 18.33 23.53 18.23
CA VAL A 24 17.57 24.77 18.45
C VAL A 24 16.19 24.66 17.82
N GLN A 25 16.09 24.17 16.58
CA GLN A 25 14.79 23.95 15.92
C GLN A 25 13.89 23.00 16.74
N ASP A 26 14.44 21.90 17.27
CA ASP A 26 13.68 20.95 18.08
C ASP A 26 13.20 21.57 19.40
N GLN A 27 14.04 22.36 20.08
CA GLN A 27 13.65 23.07 21.30
C GLN A 27 12.60 24.16 21.04
N VAL A 28 12.74 24.91 19.93
CA VAL A 28 11.74 25.90 19.51
C VAL A 28 10.41 25.21 19.25
N ARG A 29 10.41 24.10 18.51
CA ARG A 29 9.20 23.32 18.23
C ARG A 29 8.53 22.80 19.50
N LYS A 30 9.29 22.25 20.45
CA LYS A 30 8.78 21.78 21.76
C LYS A 30 8.18 22.93 22.57
N SER A 31 8.83 24.09 22.57
CA SER A 31 8.36 25.29 23.27
C SER A 31 7.07 25.83 22.66
N MET A 32 7.03 25.95 21.33
CA MET A 32 5.83 26.37 20.59
C MET A 32 4.65 25.43 20.83
N LEU A 33 4.89 24.11 20.84
CA LEU A 33 3.84 23.14 21.13
C LEU A 33 3.35 23.24 22.58
N THR A 34 4.25 23.51 23.53
CA THR A 34 3.88 23.69 24.95
C THR A 34 2.99 24.92 25.13
N LEU A 35 3.36 26.04 24.52
CA LEU A 35 2.54 27.26 24.52
C LEU A 35 1.20 27.03 23.79
N GLY A 36 1.24 26.40 22.62
CA GLY A 36 0.05 26.07 21.85
C GLY A 36 -0.91 25.13 22.55
N LYS A 37 -0.42 24.26 23.45
CA LYS A 37 -1.29 23.42 24.30
C LYS A 37 -1.97 24.18 25.44
N GLN A 38 -1.41 25.31 25.86
CA GLN A 38 -1.95 26.15 26.94
C GLN A 38 -2.89 27.24 26.41
N GLN A 39 -2.55 27.86 25.28
CA GLN A 39 -3.34 28.92 24.64
C GLN A 39 -3.43 28.70 23.12
N PRO A 40 -4.16 27.67 22.66
CA PRO A 40 -4.16 27.26 21.26
C PRO A 40 -4.67 28.35 20.31
N ASP A 41 -5.81 28.99 20.63
CA ASP A 41 -6.39 30.05 19.79
C ASP A 41 -5.46 31.24 19.58
N ARG A 42 -4.67 31.59 20.59
CA ARG A 42 -3.76 32.74 20.55
C ARG A 42 -2.49 32.42 19.79
N VAL A 43 -1.81 31.30 20.11
CA VAL A 43 -0.57 30.91 19.43
C VAL A 43 -0.83 30.68 17.93
N LEU A 44 -1.97 30.07 17.57
CA LEU A 44 -2.38 29.93 16.17
C LEU A 44 -2.61 31.27 15.47
N ALA A 45 -3.20 32.26 16.18
CA ALA A 45 -3.33 33.62 15.66
C ALA A 45 -1.98 34.22 15.32
N MET A 46 -1.01 34.06 16.21
CA MET A 46 0.33 34.61 16.04
C MET A 46 1.08 33.96 14.88
N CYS A 47 0.97 32.64 14.73
CA CYS A 47 1.54 31.93 13.58
C CYS A 47 0.94 32.44 12.26
N GLN A 48 -0.37 32.60 12.20
CA GLN A 48 -1.08 33.13 11.04
C GLN A 48 -0.63 34.56 10.72
N ASP A 49 -0.66 35.45 11.71
CA ASP A 49 -0.25 36.85 11.56
C ASP A 49 1.20 36.96 11.10
N TYR A 50 2.09 36.11 11.62
CA TYR A 50 3.49 36.07 11.22
C TYR A 50 3.65 35.71 9.74
N LEU A 51 2.92 34.71 9.24
CA LEU A 51 2.93 34.32 7.83
C LEU A 51 2.36 35.41 6.92
N LEU A 52 1.32 36.11 7.36
CA LEU A 52 0.70 37.20 6.60
C LEU A 52 1.57 38.47 6.56
N LYS A 53 2.22 38.82 7.68
CA LYS A 53 3.13 39.98 7.76
C LYS A 53 4.45 39.76 7.01
N ASN A 54 4.85 38.49 6.80
CA ASN A 54 6.09 38.12 6.13
C ASN A 54 5.85 37.36 4.82
N PRO A 55 5.30 38.00 3.75
CA PRO A 55 4.97 37.31 2.50
C PRO A 55 6.20 36.79 1.73
N LYS A 56 7.39 37.33 2.01
CA LYS A 56 8.67 36.94 1.39
C LYS A 56 9.50 35.98 2.26
N LEU A 57 8.89 35.37 3.28
CA LEU A 57 9.55 34.42 4.16
C LEU A 57 10.11 33.24 3.34
N VAL A 58 11.30 32.78 3.71
CA VAL A 58 11.93 31.62 3.05
C VAL A 58 11.06 30.39 3.24
N VAL A 59 10.95 29.56 2.19
CA VAL A 59 10.05 28.40 2.15
C VAL A 59 10.28 27.44 3.32
N SER A 60 11.53 27.16 3.68
CA SER A 60 11.85 26.25 4.80
C SER A 60 11.30 26.77 6.13
N HIS A 61 11.40 28.07 6.39
CA HIS A 61 10.87 28.69 7.60
C HIS A 61 9.34 28.64 7.63
N ARG A 62 8.73 28.92 6.49
CA ARG A 62 7.30 28.81 6.27
C ARG A 62 6.77 27.41 6.57
N VAL A 63 7.47 26.38 6.12
CA VAL A 63 7.17 24.96 6.40
C VAL A 63 7.16 24.68 7.91
N VAL A 64 8.17 25.15 8.66
CA VAL A 64 8.23 24.91 10.12
C VAL A 64 7.03 25.54 10.84
N ILE A 65 6.62 26.75 10.43
CA ILE A 65 5.46 27.41 11.03
C ILE A 65 4.16 26.64 10.71
N LEU A 66 3.99 26.18 9.47
CA LEU A 66 2.82 25.38 9.08
C LEU A 66 2.78 24.03 9.84
N GLN A 67 3.91 23.36 9.99
CA GLN A 67 4.01 22.13 10.80
C GLN A 67 3.71 22.40 12.29
N THR A 68 4.04 23.59 12.79
CA THR A 68 3.68 23.99 14.16
C THR A 68 2.17 24.17 14.30
N ILE A 69 1.52 24.82 13.30
CA ILE A 69 0.06 24.93 13.25
C ILE A 69 -0.59 23.54 13.21
N GLU A 70 -0.11 22.65 12.34
CA GLU A 70 -0.59 21.27 12.21
C GLU A 70 -0.59 20.54 13.56
N LEU A 71 0.53 20.60 14.29
CA LEU A 71 0.67 19.93 15.59
C LEU A 71 -0.29 20.48 16.65
N ILE A 72 -0.42 21.80 16.74
CA ILE A 72 -1.30 22.43 17.73
C ILE A 72 -2.76 22.06 17.44
N VAL A 73 -3.17 22.21 16.17
CA VAL A 73 -4.51 21.85 15.71
C VAL A 73 -4.80 20.37 15.98
N GLY A 74 -3.90 19.46 15.60
CA GLY A 74 -4.09 18.02 15.80
C GLY A 74 -4.26 17.63 17.27
N CYS A 75 -3.68 18.39 18.21
CA CYS A 75 -3.79 18.13 19.65
C CYS A 75 -4.99 18.81 20.34
N ARG A 76 -5.51 19.90 19.76
CA ARG A 76 -6.40 20.85 20.45
C ARG A 76 -7.60 21.32 19.63
N ILE A 77 -7.89 20.69 18.50
CA ILE A 77 -8.99 21.09 17.59
C ILE A 77 -10.35 21.26 18.29
N GLU A 78 -10.65 20.45 19.31
CA GLU A 78 -11.91 20.52 20.07
C GLU A 78 -11.99 21.75 21.00
N GLU A 79 -10.86 22.35 21.35
CA GLU A 79 -10.75 23.55 22.19
C GLU A 79 -10.72 24.86 21.37
N LEU A 80 -10.59 24.76 20.04
CA LEU A 80 -10.51 25.91 19.15
C LEU A 80 -11.88 26.55 18.91
N SER A 81 -11.92 27.88 18.87
CA SER A 81 -13.12 28.60 18.50
C SER A 81 -13.46 28.41 17.01
N ALA A 82 -14.74 28.40 16.65
CA ALA A 82 -15.18 28.23 15.26
C ALA A 82 -14.57 29.27 14.29
N PRO A 83 -14.44 30.56 14.64
CA PRO A 83 -13.75 31.54 13.80
C PRO A 83 -12.27 31.20 13.59
N ARG A 84 -11.57 30.70 14.63
CA ARG A 84 -10.18 30.28 14.51
C ARG A 84 -10.03 29.11 13.56
N ILE A 85 -10.89 28.10 13.67
CA ILE A 85 -10.89 26.93 12.76
C ILE A 85 -11.05 27.40 11.31
N LYS A 86 -12.07 28.24 11.02
CA LYS A 86 -12.29 28.76 9.66
C LYS A 86 -11.09 29.56 9.14
N SER A 87 -10.48 30.38 10.00
CA SER A 87 -9.30 31.18 9.66
C SER A 87 -8.08 30.30 9.31
N ILE A 88 -7.87 29.22 10.06
CA ILE A 88 -6.78 28.26 9.80
C ILE A 88 -7.02 27.44 8.54
N ILE A 89 -8.28 27.02 8.29
CA ILE A 89 -8.66 26.35 7.05
C ILE A 89 -8.36 27.24 5.84
N SER A 90 -8.83 28.49 5.86
CA SER A 90 -8.58 29.46 4.80
C SER A 90 -7.08 29.70 4.58
N LEU A 91 -6.31 29.92 5.65
CA LEU A 91 -4.86 30.06 5.58
C LEU A 91 -4.21 28.84 4.91
N ALA A 92 -4.48 27.63 5.39
CA ALA A 92 -3.86 26.42 4.86
C ALA A 92 -4.25 26.17 3.39
N SER A 93 -5.51 26.43 3.04
CA SER A 93 -6.04 26.33 1.67
C SER A 93 -5.35 27.31 0.71
N GLU A 94 -5.12 28.55 1.15
CA GLU A 94 -4.36 29.56 0.40
C GLU A 94 -2.88 29.21 0.30
N GLU A 95 -2.24 28.80 1.39
CA GLU A 95 -0.83 28.38 1.44
C GLU A 95 -0.55 27.23 0.47
N MET A 96 -1.42 26.23 0.47
CA MET A 96 -1.34 25.04 -0.38
C MET A 96 -1.44 25.37 -1.88
N THR A 97 -2.13 26.45 -2.24
CA THR A 97 -2.42 26.83 -3.64
C THR A 97 -1.77 28.14 -4.07
N ARG A 98 -0.93 28.74 -3.22
CA ARG A 98 -0.31 30.05 -3.45
C ARG A 98 0.63 30.04 -4.65
N SER A 99 1.41 28.98 -4.80
CA SER A 99 2.25 28.73 -5.97
C SER A 99 1.49 27.84 -6.95
N LYS A 100 1.61 28.15 -8.25
CA LYS A 100 1.15 27.25 -9.33
C LYS A 100 2.09 26.07 -9.53
N ASP A 101 3.37 26.27 -9.22
CA ASP A 101 4.39 25.23 -9.27
C ASP A 101 4.27 24.35 -8.03
N VAL A 102 4.51 23.05 -8.23
CA VAL A 102 4.50 22.07 -7.15
C VAL A 102 5.78 22.24 -6.32
N VAL A 103 5.63 22.73 -5.10
CA VAL A 103 6.69 22.86 -4.09
C VAL A 103 6.34 21.90 -2.94
N PRO A 104 6.79 20.62 -3.01
CA PRO A 104 6.22 19.55 -2.20
C PRO A 104 6.21 19.83 -0.70
N ASP A 105 7.34 20.23 -0.11
CA ASP A 105 7.46 20.40 1.34
C ASP A 105 6.49 21.45 1.91
N TRP A 106 6.36 22.59 1.22
CA TRP A 106 5.49 23.67 1.64
C TRP A 106 4.01 23.33 1.49
N GLN A 107 3.64 22.84 0.31
CA GLN A 107 2.24 22.57 0.02
C GLN A 107 1.75 21.32 0.76
N GLN A 108 2.63 20.35 1.03
CA GLN A 108 2.34 19.20 1.89
C GLN A 108 2.12 19.65 3.35
N ALA A 109 2.96 20.53 3.89
CA ALA A 109 2.76 21.06 5.24
C ALA A 109 1.41 21.78 5.38
N ALA A 110 1.00 22.55 4.37
CA ALA A 110 -0.32 23.17 4.33
C ALA A 110 -1.47 22.13 4.20
N SER A 111 -1.31 21.14 3.32
CA SER A 111 -2.27 20.02 3.18
C SER A 111 -2.43 19.25 4.49
N ASN A 112 -1.37 19.04 5.26
CA ASN A 112 -1.44 18.29 6.51
C ASN A 112 -2.28 19.02 7.57
N ILE A 113 -2.25 20.36 7.61
CA ILE A 113 -3.14 21.14 8.47
C ILE A 113 -4.60 20.85 8.11
N LEU A 114 -4.95 20.87 6.82
CA LEU A 114 -6.32 20.58 6.36
C LEU A 114 -6.75 19.16 6.73
N VAL A 115 -5.85 18.18 6.58
CA VAL A 115 -6.09 16.79 6.99
C VAL A 115 -6.30 16.68 8.51
N ALA A 116 -5.44 17.31 9.31
CA ALA A 116 -5.54 17.29 10.77
C ALA A 116 -6.85 17.91 11.27
N VAL A 117 -7.31 19.03 10.68
CA VAL A 117 -8.63 19.61 10.95
C VAL A 117 -9.74 18.67 10.49
N GLY A 118 -9.61 18.09 9.29
CA GLY A 118 -10.61 17.24 8.64
C GLY A 118 -10.95 15.97 9.42
N ASN A 119 -10.05 15.47 10.28
CA ASN A 119 -10.32 14.35 11.18
C ASN A 119 -11.50 14.59 12.14
N LYS A 120 -11.79 15.85 12.47
CA LYS A 120 -12.88 16.22 13.39
C LYS A 120 -13.90 17.19 12.76
N ARG A 121 -13.49 17.93 11.74
CA ARG A 121 -14.27 19.02 11.12
C ARG A 121 -14.35 18.87 9.60
N ILE A 122 -14.68 17.66 9.14
CA ILE A 122 -14.71 17.34 7.70
C ILE A 122 -15.64 18.25 6.90
N ASN A 123 -16.79 18.63 7.45
CA ASN A 123 -17.75 19.52 6.78
C ASN A 123 -17.15 20.91 6.51
N ASP A 124 -16.45 21.48 7.49
CA ASP A 124 -15.77 22.78 7.34
C ASP A 124 -14.67 22.70 6.26
N ILE A 125 -13.98 21.56 6.17
CA ILE A 125 -12.97 21.30 5.13
C ILE A 125 -13.60 21.15 3.74
N MET A 126 -14.73 20.44 3.63
CA MET A 126 -15.43 20.28 2.36
C MET A 126 -15.98 21.61 1.83
N GLU A 127 -16.48 22.49 2.70
CA GLU A 127 -16.94 23.83 2.32
C GLU A 127 -15.81 24.64 1.64
N GLU A 128 -14.58 24.56 2.17
CA GLU A 128 -13.42 25.25 1.61
C GLU A 128 -12.84 24.53 0.38
N ILE A 129 -12.49 23.25 0.48
CA ILE A 129 -11.73 22.53 -0.56
C ILE A 129 -12.55 22.36 -1.83
N LEU A 130 -13.86 22.08 -1.71
CA LEU A 130 -14.69 21.89 -2.90
C LEU A 130 -14.82 23.18 -3.71
N SER A 131 -14.67 24.37 -3.12
CA SER A 131 -14.60 25.63 -3.87
C SER A 131 -13.40 25.67 -4.86
N LYS A 132 -12.34 24.90 -4.58
CA LYS A 132 -11.13 24.76 -5.41
C LYS A 132 -11.15 23.49 -6.28
N PHE A 133 -12.19 22.67 -6.18
CA PHE A 133 -12.37 21.42 -6.93
C PHE A 133 -13.68 21.46 -7.73
N GLN A 134 -13.66 22.20 -8.85
CA GLN A 134 -14.86 22.52 -9.63
C GLN A 134 -14.87 21.81 -11.00
N PRO A 135 -16.03 21.33 -11.47
CA PRO A 135 -16.10 20.53 -12.70
C PRO A 135 -15.58 21.30 -13.91
N GLY A 136 -14.78 20.64 -14.74
CA GLY A 136 -14.22 21.24 -15.97
C GLY A 136 -13.07 22.23 -15.74
N VAL A 137 -12.57 22.38 -14.52
CA VAL A 137 -11.37 23.15 -14.19
C VAL A 137 -10.35 22.21 -13.55
N LEU A 138 -9.13 22.18 -14.09
CA LEU A 138 -8.07 21.35 -13.52
C LEU A 138 -7.60 21.98 -12.20
N PRO A 139 -7.76 21.30 -11.04
CA PRO A 139 -7.37 21.84 -9.75
C PRO A 139 -5.85 21.81 -9.58
N HIS A 140 -5.37 22.52 -8.56
CA HIS A 140 -3.98 22.42 -8.14
C HIS A 140 -3.67 20.99 -7.64
N PHE A 141 -2.46 20.49 -7.88
CA PHE A 141 -2.03 19.12 -7.51
C PHE A 141 -2.39 18.76 -6.06
N PHE A 142 -2.08 19.66 -5.13
CA PHE A 142 -2.32 19.41 -3.72
C PHE A 142 -3.79 19.42 -3.30
N VAL A 143 -4.69 20.04 -4.06
CA VAL A 143 -6.13 19.92 -3.78
C VAL A 143 -6.57 18.45 -3.93
N VAL A 144 -6.11 17.79 -4.99
CA VAL A 144 -6.40 16.36 -5.23
C VAL A 144 -5.71 15.50 -4.18
N GLN A 145 -4.45 15.80 -3.86
CA GLN A 145 -3.69 15.08 -2.83
C GLN A 145 -4.34 15.20 -1.44
N THR A 146 -4.87 16.36 -1.07
CA THR A 146 -5.54 16.54 0.24
C THR A 146 -6.81 15.72 0.32
N LEU A 147 -7.63 15.66 -0.75
CA LEU A 147 -8.82 14.79 -0.78
C LEU A 147 -8.43 13.32 -0.63
N ALA A 148 -7.35 12.89 -1.28
CA ALA A 148 -6.81 11.53 -1.12
C ALA A 148 -6.43 11.26 0.34
N ASN A 149 -5.61 12.12 0.94
CA ASN A 149 -5.15 11.97 2.33
C ASN A 149 -6.30 12.03 3.36
N LEU A 150 -7.35 12.80 3.09
CA LEU A 150 -8.57 12.82 3.92
C LEU A 150 -9.32 11.49 3.87
N SER A 151 -9.29 10.79 2.73
CA SER A 151 -9.94 9.48 2.56
C SER A 151 -9.26 8.38 3.38
N ASP A 152 -7.95 8.49 3.57
CA ASP A 152 -7.17 7.57 4.40
C ASP A 152 -7.29 7.89 5.90
N SER A 153 -7.26 9.19 6.25
CA SER A 153 -7.24 9.63 7.65
C SER A 153 -8.63 9.66 8.31
N ASN A 154 -9.68 9.90 7.53
CA ASN A 154 -11.06 10.00 8.02
C ASN A 154 -12.04 9.33 7.05
N VAL A 155 -11.95 8.00 6.93
CA VAL A 155 -12.82 7.16 6.09
C VAL A 155 -14.31 7.48 6.31
N TYR A 156 -14.78 7.46 7.56
CA TYR A 156 -16.20 7.67 7.88
C TYR A 156 -16.70 9.08 7.56
N GLY A 157 -15.87 10.10 7.73
CA GLY A 157 -16.22 11.46 7.39
C GLY A 157 -16.19 11.74 5.88
N MET A 158 -15.31 11.05 5.15
CA MET A 158 -15.05 11.30 3.74
C MET A 158 -16.02 10.60 2.79
N VAL A 159 -16.32 9.31 3.04
CA VAL A 159 -17.12 8.47 2.13
C VAL A 159 -18.48 9.08 1.74
N PRO A 160 -19.23 9.74 2.63
CA PRO A 160 -20.48 10.43 2.24
C PRO A 160 -20.32 11.48 1.12
N PHE A 161 -19.13 12.06 0.96
CA PHE A 161 -18.84 13.06 -0.09
C PHE A 161 -18.28 12.44 -1.38
N LEU A 162 -17.76 11.21 -1.32
CA LEU A 162 -16.97 10.64 -2.42
C LEU A 162 -17.77 10.50 -3.71
N ASN A 163 -19.07 10.22 -3.66
CA ASN A 163 -19.85 10.10 -4.89
C ASN A 163 -19.89 11.43 -5.67
N ALA A 164 -20.13 12.55 -4.97
CA ALA A 164 -20.14 13.88 -5.57
C ALA A 164 -18.74 14.30 -6.06
N ILE A 165 -17.69 13.96 -5.30
CA ILE A 165 -16.30 14.23 -5.67
C ILE A 165 -15.91 13.45 -6.93
N LEU A 166 -16.25 12.16 -7.00
CA LEU A 166 -16.00 11.31 -8.16
C LEU A 166 -16.71 11.88 -9.41
N GLY A 167 -18.00 12.21 -9.31
CA GLY A 167 -18.74 12.83 -10.42
C GLY A 167 -18.12 14.15 -10.90
N THR A 168 -17.62 14.98 -9.97
CA THR A 168 -16.93 16.24 -10.28
C THR A 168 -15.56 16.01 -10.93
N MET A 169 -14.88 14.92 -10.54
CA MET A 169 -13.54 14.56 -11.00
C MET A 169 -13.54 14.06 -12.46
N LEU A 170 -14.58 13.36 -12.91
CA LEU A 170 -14.59 12.68 -14.22
C LEU A 170 -14.20 13.57 -15.41
N PRO A 171 -14.77 14.78 -15.58
CA PRO A 171 -14.37 15.67 -16.68
C PRO A 171 -12.90 16.10 -16.60
N MET A 172 -12.34 16.20 -15.39
CA MET A 172 -10.95 16.64 -15.18
C MET A 172 -9.94 15.57 -15.61
N LEU A 173 -10.29 14.28 -15.53
CA LEU A 173 -9.42 13.19 -15.97
C LEU A 173 -9.05 13.36 -17.45
N GLY A 174 -10.02 13.71 -18.32
CA GLY A 174 -9.74 14.00 -19.74
C GLY A 174 -8.82 15.22 -19.96
N MET A 175 -8.76 16.13 -18.99
CA MET A 175 -7.94 17.36 -19.05
C MET A 175 -6.51 17.15 -18.53
N ALA A 176 -6.26 16.11 -17.73
CA ALA A 176 -4.98 15.84 -17.11
C ALA A 176 -3.95 15.33 -18.15
N LYS A 177 -3.19 16.26 -18.73
CA LYS A 177 -2.16 15.96 -19.73
C LYS A 177 -0.81 15.58 -19.11
N GLN A 178 -0.43 16.27 -18.04
CA GLN A 178 0.87 16.09 -17.38
C GLN A 178 0.87 14.84 -16.50
N ASP A 179 1.99 14.12 -16.47
CA ASP A 179 2.08 12.83 -15.78
C ASP A 179 1.98 12.96 -14.25
N ASN A 180 2.43 14.06 -13.66
CA ASN A 180 2.22 14.37 -12.24
C ASN A 180 0.73 14.51 -11.89
N MET A 181 -0.07 15.15 -12.77
CA MET A 181 -1.51 15.28 -12.56
C MET A 181 -2.22 13.94 -12.74
N LYS A 182 -1.87 13.15 -13.76
CA LYS A 182 -2.40 11.78 -13.91
C LYS A 182 -2.05 10.93 -12.69
N TRP A 183 -0.85 11.10 -12.15
CA TRP A 183 -0.38 10.38 -10.98
C TRP A 183 -1.23 10.70 -9.75
N VAL A 184 -1.46 11.98 -9.45
CA VAL A 184 -2.24 12.36 -8.25
C VAL A 184 -3.71 11.97 -8.38
N PHE A 185 -4.31 12.06 -9.57
CA PHE A 185 -5.66 11.57 -9.80
C PHE A 185 -5.76 10.04 -9.64
N SER A 186 -4.78 9.29 -10.16
CA SER A 186 -4.75 7.83 -10.00
C SER A 186 -4.58 7.45 -8.53
N SER A 187 -3.69 8.13 -7.80
CA SER A 187 -3.51 7.93 -6.36
C SER A 187 -4.78 8.26 -5.58
N ALA A 188 -5.47 9.37 -5.89
CA ALA A 188 -6.73 9.71 -5.25
C ALA A 188 -7.82 8.66 -5.50
N LEU A 189 -7.97 8.19 -6.74
CA LEU A 189 -8.94 7.13 -7.07
C LEU A 189 -8.65 5.80 -6.34
N CYS A 190 -7.37 5.48 -6.12
CA CYS A 190 -6.97 4.35 -5.29
C CYS A 190 -7.44 4.53 -3.84
N HIS A 191 -7.09 5.64 -3.19
CA HIS A 191 -7.47 5.93 -1.80
C HIS A 191 -8.99 6.04 -1.63
N PHE A 192 -9.70 6.63 -2.59
CA PHE A 192 -11.16 6.67 -2.58
C PHE A 192 -11.75 5.28 -2.63
N SER A 193 -11.21 4.41 -3.50
CA SER A 193 -11.68 3.03 -3.61
C SER A 193 -11.44 2.25 -2.33
N ASP A 194 -10.22 2.34 -1.77
CA ASP A 194 -9.86 1.67 -0.52
C ASP A 194 -10.72 2.17 0.66
N SER A 195 -10.93 3.48 0.76
CA SER A 195 -11.78 4.12 1.79
C SER A 195 -13.25 3.66 1.69
N ILE A 196 -13.82 3.58 0.48
CA ILE A 196 -15.18 3.05 0.28
C ILE A 196 -15.24 1.58 0.71
N LEU A 197 -14.26 0.75 0.35
CA LEU A 197 -14.22 -0.66 0.72
C LEU A 197 -14.10 -0.84 2.24
N GLU A 198 -13.27 -0.05 2.91
CA GLU A 198 -13.14 -0.07 4.37
C GLU A 198 -14.45 0.32 5.07
N TYR A 199 -15.12 1.36 4.57
CA TYR A 199 -16.42 1.79 5.09
C TYR A 199 -17.48 0.70 4.93
N LEU A 200 -17.55 0.07 3.75
CA LEU A 200 -18.50 -1.03 3.48
C LEU A 200 -18.21 -2.28 4.30
N ALA A 201 -16.94 -2.54 4.64
CA ALA A 201 -16.56 -3.65 5.51
C ALA A 201 -16.91 -3.42 6.99
N ASN A 202 -17.11 -2.17 7.40
CA ASN A 202 -17.36 -1.75 8.79
C ASN A 202 -18.66 -0.93 8.94
N LEU A 203 -19.73 -1.33 8.23
CA LEU A 203 -21.02 -0.62 8.25
C LEU A 203 -21.65 -0.52 9.65
N ASP A 204 -21.28 -1.40 10.58
CA ASP A 204 -21.73 -1.37 11.98
C ASP A 204 -21.20 -0.14 12.75
N LYS A 205 -20.07 0.42 12.31
CA LYS A 205 -19.44 1.62 12.90
C LYS A 205 -19.68 2.88 12.07
N ALA A 206 -20.28 2.72 10.89
CA ALA A 206 -20.45 3.78 9.94
C ALA A 206 -21.51 4.81 10.40
N PRO A 207 -21.29 6.11 10.16
CA PRO A 207 -22.27 7.15 10.47
C PRO A 207 -23.55 7.02 9.62
N ASP A 208 -23.43 6.52 8.39
CA ASP A 208 -24.55 6.17 7.52
C ASP A 208 -24.42 4.71 7.04
N PRO A 209 -25.15 3.76 7.63
CA PRO A 209 -25.11 2.35 7.24
C PRO A 209 -25.92 2.05 5.97
N THR A 210 -26.57 3.06 5.36
CA THR A 210 -27.37 2.90 4.14
C THR A 210 -26.53 2.97 2.85
N VAL A 211 -25.28 3.42 2.95
CA VAL A 211 -24.34 3.45 1.82
C VAL A 211 -24.21 2.05 1.21
N ARG A 212 -24.20 1.99 -0.13
CA ARG A 212 -24.07 0.77 -0.91
C ARG A 212 -22.97 0.90 -1.93
N LYS A 213 -22.40 -0.24 -2.32
CA LYS A 213 -21.42 -0.33 -3.41
C LYS A 213 -21.95 0.30 -4.70
N ASP A 214 -23.22 0.04 -5.04
CA ASP A 214 -23.84 0.50 -6.29
C ASP A 214 -23.81 2.02 -6.46
N THR A 215 -23.85 2.77 -5.34
CA THR A 215 -23.80 4.24 -5.31
C THR A 215 -22.58 4.81 -6.02
N PHE A 216 -21.45 4.11 -6.02
CA PHE A 216 -20.19 4.58 -6.60
C PHE A 216 -19.83 3.89 -7.92
N SER A 217 -20.56 2.83 -8.27
CA SER A 217 -20.14 1.89 -9.30
C SER A 217 -20.01 2.52 -10.70
N GLY A 218 -20.89 3.47 -11.04
CA GLY A 218 -20.90 4.14 -12.33
C GLY A 218 -19.71 5.07 -12.52
N GLU A 219 -19.45 5.90 -11.52
CA GLU A 219 -18.36 6.87 -11.51
C GLU A 219 -17.00 6.17 -11.45
N ILE A 220 -16.89 5.11 -10.63
CA ILE A 220 -15.68 4.28 -10.59
C ILE A 220 -15.44 3.64 -11.95
N TYR A 221 -16.45 3.06 -12.60
CA TYR A 221 -16.27 2.47 -13.92
C TYR A 221 -15.80 3.49 -14.97
N ALA A 222 -16.40 4.69 -14.98
CA ALA A 222 -16.02 5.75 -15.90
C ALA A 222 -14.56 6.21 -15.70
N ALA A 223 -14.13 6.35 -14.44
CA ALA A 223 -12.74 6.66 -14.13
C ALA A 223 -11.79 5.51 -14.51
N PHE A 224 -12.18 4.26 -14.22
CA PHE A 224 -11.42 3.06 -14.56
C PHE A 224 -11.15 3.00 -16.06
N ASP A 225 -12.17 3.25 -16.89
CA ASP A 225 -12.06 3.17 -18.35
C ASP A 225 -11.01 4.16 -18.88
N ILE A 226 -10.99 5.39 -18.36
CA ILE A 226 -9.98 6.40 -18.72
C ILE A 226 -8.57 5.95 -18.29
N LEU A 227 -8.41 5.55 -17.03
CA LEU A 227 -7.12 5.15 -16.47
C LEU A 227 -6.55 3.93 -17.21
N PHE A 228 -7.35 2.88 -17.35
CA PHE A 228 -6.95 1.60 -17.91
C PHE A 228 -6.61 1.70 -19.40
N ASN A 229 -7.45 2.39 -20.19
CA ASN A 229 -7.24 2.48 -21.63
C ASN A 229 -6.17 3.51 -22.00
N ASN A 230 -6.10 4.64 -21.28
CA ASN A 230 -5.30 5.78 -21.73
C ASN A 230 -4.02 6.00 -20.91
N TRP A 231 -4.01 5.68 -19.61
CA TRP A 231 -2.89 6.04 -18.72
C TRP A 231 -1.98 4.87 -18.37
N LEU A 232 -2.51 3.64 -18.32
CA LEU A 232 -1.73 2.44 -18.02
C LEU A 232 -0.61 2.17 -19.06
N GLN A 233 -0.75 2.69 -20.27
CA GLN A 233 0.27 2.57 -21.31
C GLN A 233 1.38 3.63 -21.22
N SER A 234 1.35 4.52 -20.21
CA SER A 234 2.37 5.56 -20.03
C SER A 234 3.78 4.98 -20.00
N ARG A 235 4.76 5.72 -20.52
CA ARG A 235 6.18 5.37 -20.47
C ARG A 235 6.78 5.56 -19.08
N GLU A 236 6.20 6.46 -18.28
CA GLU A 236 6.63 6.78 -16.93
C GLU A 236 6.33 5.62 -15.96
N PRO A 237 7.34 4.92 -15.41
CA PRO A 237 7.13 3.72 -14.60
C PRO A 237 6.29 3.98 -13.35
N LYS A 238 6.57 5.09 -12.64
CA LYS A 238 5.84 5.44 -11.41
C LYS A 238 4.36 5.66 -11.69
N LEU A 239 4.03 6.42 -12.74
CA LEU A 239 2.64 6.62 -13.15
C LEU A 239 1.97 5.30 -13.53
N ARG A 240 2.65 4.47 -14.32
CA ARG A 240 2.10 3.17 -14.74
C ARG A 240 1.77 2.28 -13.54
N LEU A 241 2.65 2.24 -12.55
CA LEU A 241 2.44 1.46 -11.33
C LEU A 241 1.25 1.97 -10.52
N THR A 242 1.17 3.28 -10.30
CA THR A 242 0.04 3.90 -9.58
C THR A 242 -1.29 3.70 -10.30
N VAL A 243 -1.33 3.75 -11.64
CA VAL A 243 -2.54 3.42 -12.41
C VAL A 243 -2.92 1.95 -12.23
N GLY A 244 -1.94 1.04 -12.23
CA GLY A 244 -2.17 -0.39 -11.99
C GLY A 244 -2.76 -0.66 -10.59
N GLU A 245 -2.26 0.04 -9.58
CA GLU A 245 -2.78 -0.04 -8.21
C GLU A 245 -4.21 0.47 -8.10
N ALA A 246 -4.48 1.67 -8.64
CA ALA A 246 -5.83 2.23 -8.67
C ALA A 246 -6.82 1.29 -9.38
N VAL A 247 -6.44 0.73 -10.53
CA VAL A 247 -7.24 -0.26 -11.26
C VAL A 247 -7.55 -1.48 -10.40
N GLY A 248 -6.57 -1.99 -9.63
CA GLY A 248 -6.77 -3.10 -8.71
C GLY A 248 -7.86 -2.84 -7.69
N SER A 249 -7.77 -1.72 -6.96
CA SER A 249 -8.76 -1.33 -5.95
C SER A 249 -10.15 -1.06 -6.57
N MET A 250 -10.20 -0.40 -7.73
CA MET A 250 -11.46 -0.04 -8.40
C MET A 250 -12.28 -1.26 -8.85
N CYS A 251 -11.64 -2.40 -9.15
CA CYS A 251 -12.34 -3.62 -9.58
C CYS A 251 -13.37 -4.09 -8.55
N HIS A 252 -13.11 -3.92 -7.26
CA HIS A 252 -14.08 -4.31 -6.21
C HIS A 252 -15.35 -3.48 -6.22
N LEU A 253 -15.32 -2.26 -6.76
CA LEU A 253 -16.44 -1.32 -6.75
C LEU A 253 -17.22 -1.28 -8.08
N MET A 254 -16.68 -1.88 -9.13
CA MET A 254 -17.39 -2.03 -10.41
C MET A 254 -18.58 -2.99 -10.29
N ALA A 255 -19.61 -2.76 -11.12
CA ALA A 255 -20.70 -3.71 -11.32
C ALA A 255 -20.17 -5.03 -11.92
N SER A 256 -20.76 -6.15 -11.52
CA SER A 256 -20.23 -7.49 -11.85
C SER A 256 -20.20 -7.76 -13.36
N ASP A 257 -21.22 -7.32 -14.10
CA ASP A 257 -21.28 -7.43 -15.56
C ASP A 257 -20.13 -6.67 -16.23
N LYS A 258 -19.87 -5.44 -15.77
CA LYS A 258 -18.79 -4.60 -16.29
C LYS A 258 -17.41 -5.12 -15.94
N LEU A 259 -17.22 -5.64 -14.73
CA LEU A 259 -15.96 -6.28 -14.39
C LEU A 259 -15.74 -7.52 -15.26
N GLU A 260 -16.74 -8.39 -15.41
CA GLU A 260 -16.63 -9.63 -16.19
C GLU A 260 -16.25 -9.37 -17.65
N GLU A 261 -16.82 -8.32 -18.28
CA GLU A 261 -16.44 -7.86 -19.62
C GLU A 261 -14.96 -7.45 -19.74
N GLN A 262 -14.38 -6.85 -18.69
CA GLN A 262 -13.02 -6.28 -18.73
C GLN A 262 -11.93 -7.24 -18.26
N LEU A 263 -12.26 -8.30 -17.52
CA LEU A 263 -11.27 -9.26 -16.99
C LEU A 263 -10.30 -9.88 -18.03
N PRO A 264 -10.71 -10.19 -19.28
CA PRO A 264 -9.80 -10.66 -20.31
C PRO A 264 -8.67 -9.68 -20.65
N ARG A 265 -8.87 -8.38 -20.37
CA ARG A 265 -7.91 -7.32 -20.61
C ARG A 265 -7.16 -6.94 -19.34
N ILE A 266 -7.85 -6.87 -18.20
CA ILE A 266 -7.27 -6.46 -16.92
C ILE A 266 -6.17 -7.43 -16.47
N ILE A 267 -6.46 -8.73 -16.43
CA ILE A 267 -5.52 -9.73 -15.89
C ILE A 267 -4.21 -9.73 -16.66
N PRO A 268 -4.19 -9.82 -18.02
CA PRO A 268 -2.94 -9.79 -18.76
C PRO A 268 -2.22 -8.43 -18.64
N ALA A 269 -2.96 -7.32 -18.55
CA ALA A 269 -2.36 -6.00 -18.41
C ALA A 269 -1.61 -5.86 -17.08
N ILE A 270 -2.22 -6.25 -15.95
CA ILE A 270 -1.58 -6.22 -14.63
C ILE A 270 -0.39 -7.19 -14.58
N VAL A 271 -0.55 -8.42 -15.07
CA VAL A 271 0.54 -9.41 -15.15
C VAL A 271 1.72 -8.88 -15.99
N SER A 272 1.46 -8.12 -17.05
CA SER A 272 2.52 -7.55 -17.88
C SER A 272 3.39 -6.52 -17.15
N LEU A 273 2.90 -5.93 -16.04
CA LEU A 273 3.63 -4.93 -15.26
C LEU A 273 4.87 -5.53 -14.57
N TYR A 274 4.86 -6.83 -14.23
CA TYR A 274 6.04 -7.49 -13.65
C TYR A 274 7.27 -7.45 -14.55
N LYS A 275 7.07 -7.35 -15.87
CA LYS A 275 8.19 -7.29 -16.82
C LYS A 275 8.84 -5.91 -16.90
N LYS A 276 8.14 -4.87 -16.43
CA LYS A 276 8.50 -3.47 -16.69
C LYS A 276 8.79 -2.65 -15.44
N ASN A 277 8.56 -3.21 -14.24
CA ASN A 277 8.72 -2.51 -12.97
C ASN A 277 9.36 -3.43 -11.93
N THR A 278 10.05 -2.84 -10.96
CA THR A 278 10.75 -3.55 -9.89
C THR A 278 9.90 -3.71 -8.63
N GLU A 279 8.89 -2.87 -8.44
CA GLU A 279 7.99 -2.89 -7.28
C GLU A 279 6.91 -3.99 -7.41
N HIS A 280 7.36 -5.25 -7.38
CA HIS A 280 6.49 -6.41 -7.60
C HIS A 280 5.36 -6.52 -6.57
N TYR A 281 5.57 -6.08 -5.32
CA TYR A 281 4.56 -6.12 -4.27
C TYR A 281 3.27 -5.38 -4.66
N VAL A 282 3.39 -4.16 -5.21
CA VAL A 282 2.24 -3.36 -5.63
C VAL A 282 1.47 -4.06 -6.74
N ILE A 283 2.19 -4.70 -7.67
CA ILE A 283 1.58 -5.47 -8.77
C ILE A 283 0.85 -6.71 -8.24
N SER A 284 1.47 -7.44 -7.31
CA SER A 284 0.84 -8.60 -6.64
C SER A 284 -0.41 -8.20 -5.89
N LYS A 285 -0.37 -7.11 -5.13
CA LYS A 285 -1.52 -6.56 -4.39
C LYS A 285 -2.66 -6.22 -5.35
N SER A 286 -2.35 -5.50 -6.42
CA SER A 286 -3.33 -5.11 -7.45
C SER A 286 -3.95 -6.35 -8.10
N LEU A 287 -3.13 -7.32 -8.50
CA LEU A 287 -3.61 -8.57 -9.08
C LEU A 287 -4.49 -9.34 -8.10
N CYS A 288 -4.11 -9.38 -6.83
CA CYS A 288 -4.87 -10.09 -5.82
C CYS A 288 -6.24 -9.44 -5.56
N GLN A 289 -6.35 -8.11 -5.58
CA GLN A 289 -7.64 -7.39 -5.54
C GLN A 289 -8.51 -7.72 -6.76
N VAL A 290 -7.93 -7.73 -7.97
CA VAL A 290 -8.66 -8.14 -9.19
C VAL A 290 -9.19 -9.56 -9.05
N LEU A 291 -8.36 -10.50 -8.58
CA LEU A 291 -8.75 -11.90 -8.41
C LEU A 291 -9.84 -12.05 -7.34
N GLU A 292 -9.72 -11.35 -6.22
CA GLU A 292 -10.70 -11.38 -5.15
C GLU A 292 -12.07 -10.86 -5.61
N ALA A 293 -12.10 -9.71 -6.30
CA ALA A 293 -13.31 -9.18 -6.90
C ALA A 293 -13.93 -10.17 -7.91
N SER A 294 -13.10 -10.82 -8.71
CA SER A 294 -13.51 -11.79 -9.72
C SER A 294 -14.08 -13.08 -9.15
N VAL A 295 -13.46 -13.60 -8.09
CA VAL A 295 -13.90 -14.80 -7.38
C VAL A 295 -15.20 -14.53 -6.63
N ASN A 296 -15.31 -13.39 -5.95
CA ASN A 296 -16.51 -13.03 -5.19
C ASN A 296 -17.76 -12.88 -6.06
N MET A 297 -17.61 -12.46 -7.33
CA MET A 297 -18.73 -12.42 -8.28
C MET A 297 -18.97 -13.75 -9.03
N GLY A 298 -18.13 -14.78 -8.82
CA GLY A 298 -18.27 -16.07 -9.50
C GLY A 298 -17.95 -16.04 -10.99
N SER A 299 -16.95 -15.24 -11.40
CA SER A 299 -16.56 -15.05 -12.81
C SER A 299 -16.22 -16.37 -13.52
N ARG A 300 -16.83 -16.59 -14.69
CA ARG A 300 -16.47 -17.74 -15.56
C ARG A 300 -15.24 -17.46 -16.40
N VAL A 301 -14.93 -16.18 -16.62
CA VAL A 301 -13.80 -15.74 -17.44
C VAL A 301 -12.45 -16.14 -16.82
N LEU A 302 -12.36 -16.22 -15.50
CA LEU A 302 -11.15 -16.68 -14.81
C LEU A 302 -10.68 -18.06 -15.27
N ASP A 303 -11.61 -18.97 -15.57
CA ASP A 303 -11.30 -20.34 -15.99
C ASP A 303 -10.47 -20.38 -17.29
N THR A 304 -10.78 -19.46 -18.22
CA THR A 304 -10.09 -19.34 -19.51
C THR A 304 -8.69 -18.74 -19.39
N GLN A 305 -8.41 -18.00 -18.31
CA GLN A 305 -7.13 -17.33 -18.08
C GLN A 305 -6.29 -18.00 -16.99
N LEU A 306 -6.81 -19.08 -16.38
CA LEU A 306 -6.20 -19.70 -15.22
C LEU A 306 -4.77 -20.18 -15.50
N ASP A 307 -4.53 -20.82 -16.64
CA ASP A 307 -3.20 -21.38 -16.94
C ASP A 307 -2.12 -20.30 -17.08
N SER A 308 -2.44 -19.19 -17.77
CA SER A 308 -1.51 -18.07 -17.94
C SER A 308 -1.26 -17.35 -16.62
N LEU A 309 -2.30 -17.21 -15.80
CA LEU A 309 -2.22 -16.65 -14.46
C LEU A 309 -1.35 -17.51 -13.53
N LEU A 310 -1.57 -18.82 -13.50
CA LEU A 310 -0.77 -19.75 -12.70
C LEU A 310 0.71 -19.71 -13.09
N VAL A 311 1.04 -19.59 -14.37
CA VAL A 311 2.43 -19.39 -14.83
C VAL A 311 3.03 -18.11 -14.28
N ALA A 312 2.31 -16.98 -14.35
CA ALA A 312 2.80 -15.71 -13.85
C ALA A 312 2.98 -15.71 -12.33
N LEU A 313 1.98 -16.18 -11.57
CA LEU A 313 2.05 -16.27 -10.11
C LEU A 313 3.15 -17.24 -9.66
N HIS A 314 3.30 -18.37 -10.34
CA HIS A 314 4.34 -19.35 -10.01
C HIS A 314 5.75 -18.77 -10.24
N GLN A 315 5.93 -17.96 -11.28
CA GLN A 315 7.19 -17.25 -11.50
C GLN A 315 7.50 -16.28 -10.34
N GLN A 316 6.49 -15.58 -9.82
CA GLN A 316 6.66 -14.62 -8.72
C GLN A 316 6.90 -15.30 -7.37
N VAL A 317 6.15 -16.35 -7.02
CA VAL A 317 6.34 -17.06 -5.75
C VAL A 317 7.68 -17.80 -5.71
N SER A 318 8.18 -18.21 -6.88
CA SER A 318 9.49 -18.86 -7.03
C SER A 318 10.65 -17.86 -6.99
N ALA A 319 10.40 -16.54 -7.01
CA ALA A 319 11.47 -15.56 -6.87
C ALA A 319 12.15 -15.68 -5.48
N PRO A 320 13.47 -15.44 -5.38
CA PRO A 320 14.15 -15.48 -4.09
C PRO A 320 13.56 -14.44 -3.13
N VAL A 321 13.32 -14.86 -1.89
CA VAL A 321 12.82 -13.99 -0.82
C VAL A 321 14.01 -13.53 0.00
N ASP A 322 14.20 -12.22 0.09
CA ASP A 322 15.23 -11.63 0.95
C ASP A 322 14.56 -11.16 2.25
N TYR A 323 14.82 -11.89 3.33
CA TYR A 323 14.26 -11.56 4.65
C TYR A 323 14.83 -10.28 5.25
N SER A 324 15.89 -9.72 4.67
CA SER A 324 16.40 -8.39 5.02
C SER A 324 15.69 -7.26 4.26
N ASP A 325 14.95 -7.58 3.19
CA ASP A 325 14.22 -6.63 2.34
C ASP A 325 12.68 -6.81 2.46
N PRO A 326 12.00 -6.00 3.29
CA PRO A 326 10.57 -6.15 3.58
C PRO A 326 9.63 -6.24 2.36
N PRO A 327 9.83 -5.47 1.26
CA PRO A 327 9.02 -5.58 0.04
C PRO A 327 9.03 -6.98 -0.60
N THR A 328 10.14 -7.72 -0.57
CA THR A 328 10.19 -9.06 -1.19
C THR A 328 9.37 -10.07 -0.39
N VAL A 329 9.40 -9.97 0.94
CA VAL A 329 8.58 -10.79 1.84
C VAL A 329 7.10 -10.48 1.66
N LYS A 330 6.75 -9.18 1.61
CA LYS A 330 5.37 -8.74 1.34
C LYS A 330 4.88 -9.25 -0.01
N ASN A 331 5.69 -9.14 -1.06
CA ASN A 331 5.36 -9.67 -2.38
C ASN A 331 5.11 -11.18 -2.34
N HIS A 332 5.98 -11.95 -1.70
CA HIS A 332 5.83 -13.40 -1.60
C HIS A 332 4.51 -13.79 -0.92
N ASN A 333 4.18 -13.14 0.20
CA ASN A 333 2.92 -13.39 0.92
C ASN A 333 1.69 -13.02 0.09
N GLU A 334 1.74 -11.91 -0.65
CA GLU A 334 0.62 -11.47 -1.48
C GLU A 334 0.38 -12.42 -2.67
N VAL A 335 1.45 -12.97 -3.26
CA VAL A 335 1.34 -14.01 -4.30
C VAL A 335 0.74 -15.30 -3.72
N LEU A 336 1.12 -15.69 -2.50
CA LEU A 336 0.51 -16.83 -1.81
C LEU A 336 -1.00 -16.61 -1.56
N ARG A 337 -1.41 -15.37 -1.23
CA ARG A 337 -2.82 -14.98 -1.12
C ARG A 337 -3.56 -15.19 -2.44
N CYS A 338 -2.95 -14.83 -3.58
CA CYS A 338 -3.52 -15.11 -4.91
C CYS A 338 -3.78 -16.61 -5.12
N PHE A 339 -2.85 -17.49 -4.72
CA PHE A 339 -3.05 -18.94 -4.81
C PHE A 339 -4.20 -19.43 -3.93
N SER A 340 -4.38 -18.89 -2.72
CA SER A 340 -5.51 -19.24 -1.86
C SER A 340 -6.86 -18.85 -2.48
N LEU A 341 -6.96 -17.65 -3.07
CA LEU A 341 -8.18 -17.22 -3.78
C LEU A 341 -8.51 -18.16 -4.94
N LEU A 342 -7.51 -18.52 -5.74
CA LEU A 342 -7.69 -19.44 -6.86
C LEU A 342 -8.00 -20.86 -6.39
N ALA A 343 -7.46 -21.32 -5.27
CA ALA A 343 -7.74 -22.65 -4.74
C ALA A 343 -9.19 -22.80 -4.30
N ASN A 344 -9.82 -21.72 -3.83
CA ASN A 344 -11.24 -21.73 -3.46
C ASN A 344 -12.17 -21.89 -4.68
N SER A 345 -11.72 -21.50 -5.88
CA SER A 345 -12.53 -21.57 -7.11
C SER A 345 -12.14 -22.74 -8.02
N PHE A 346 -10.85 -23.06 -8.11
CA PHE A 346 -10.28 -24.02 -9.05
C PHE A 346 -9.31 -25.01 -8.38
N PRO A 347 -9.73 -25.72 -7.31
CA PRO A 347 -8.83 -26.51 -6.48
C PRO A 347 -8.11 -27.61 -7.26
N ASP A 348 -8.83 -28.33 -8.13
CA ASP A 348 -8.29 -29.46 -8.87
C ASP A 348 -7.19 -29.03 -9.84
N ARG A 349 -7.49 -28.05 -10.70
CA ARG A 349 -6.55 -27.54 -11.70
C ARG A 349 -5.32 -26.92 -11.05
N LEU A 350 -5.53 -26.15 -9.97
CA LEU A 350 -4.43 -25.51 -9.24
C LEU A 350 -3.50 -26.53 -8.59
N VAL A 351 -4.05 -27.48 -7.84
CA VAL A 351 -3.24 -28.52 -7.18
C VAL A 351 -2.48 -29.32 -8.22
N MET A 352 -3.14 -29.76 -9.29
CA MET A 352 -2.46 -30.47 -10.38
C MET A 352 -1.32 -29.67 -11.01
N TYR A 353 -1.52 -28.38 -11.27
CA TYR A 353 -0.47 -27.51 -11.78
C TYR A 353 0.74 -27.43 -10.83
N VAL A 354 0.49 -27.21 -9.53
CA VAL A 354 1.56 -27.08 -8.52
C VAL A 354 2.35 -28.38 -8.40
N LEU A 355 1.68 -29.53 -8.42
CA LEU A 355 2.31 -30.86 -8.37
C LEU A 355 3.13 -31.17 -9.63
N GLN A 356 2.62 -30.85 -10.83
CA GLN A 356 3.38 -30.99 -12.07
C GLN A 356 4.66 -30.15 -12.06
N ARG A 357 4.57 -28.91 -11.54
CA ARG A 357 5.74 -28.03 -11.36
C ARG A 357 6.70 -28.56 -10.30
N LEU A 358 6.22 -29.29 -9.29
CA LEU A 358 7.09 -29.89 -8.28
C LEU A 358 7.92 -31.04 -8.84
N GLU A 359 7.35 -31.87 -9.72
CA GLU A 359 8.02 -33.02 -10.32
C GLU A 359 9.01 -32.62 -11.43
N ASN A 360 8.59 -31.72 -12.34
CA ASN A 360 9.28 -31.47 -13.61
C ASN A 360 9.76 -30.02 -13.76
N SER A 361 10.59 -29.53 -12.84
CA SER A 361 11.13 -28.17 -12.94
C SER A 361 12.50 -28.00 -12.30
N ASN A 362 13.05 -26.78 -12.35
CA ASN A 362 14.33 -26.45 -11.70
C ASN A 362 14.18 -26.26 -10.17
N GLU A 363 15.31 -26.24 -9.45
CA GLU A 363 15.34 -26.13 -7.98
C GLU A 363 14.47 -24.97 -7.45
N ARG A 364 14.57 -23.80 -8.07
CA ARG A 364 13.83 -22.59 -7.69
C ARG A 364 12.31 -22.79 -7.83
N SER A 365 11.90 -23.35 -8.96
CA SER A 365 10.50 -23.66 -9.25
C SER A 365 9.93 -24.70 -8.28
N ARG A 366 10.71 -25.73 -7.91
CA ARG A 366 10.30 -26.72 -6.90
C ARG A 366 10.12 -26.09 -5.52
N MET A 367 11.02 -25.21 -5.11
CA MET A 367 10.88 -24.46 -3.85
C MET A 367 9.61 -23.59 -3.83
N GLY A 368 9.32 -22.90 -4.94
CA GLY A 368 8.08 -22.13 -5.09
C GLY A 368 6.82 -23.01 -4.97
N SER A 369 6.79 -24.16 -5.64
CA SER A 369 5.68 -25.13 -5.50
C SER A 369 5.50 -25.64 -4.07
N LEU A 370 6.60 -25.93 -3.35
CA LEU A 370 6.54 -26.34 -1.96
C LEU A 370 6.02 -25.22 -1.04
N ALA A 371 6.40 -23.97 -1.30
CA ALA A 371 5.88 -22.82 -0.57
C ALA A 371 4.36 -22.66 -0.77
N VAL A 372 3.88 -22.81 -2.02
CA VAL A 372 2.44 -22.80 -2.33
C VAL A 372 1.71 -23.95 -1.64
N LEU A 373 2.21 -25.19 -1.71
CA LEU A 373 1.60 -26.34 -1.03
C LEU A 373 1.52 -26.12 0.49
N ARG A 374 2.62 -25.67 1.10
CA ARG A 374 2.64 -25.35 2.54
C ARG A 374 1.58 -24.31 2.89
N HIS A 375 1.46 -23.27 2.08
CA HIS A 375 0.48 -22.22 2.32
C HIS A 375 -0.95 -22.77 2.22
N LEU A 376 -1.29 -23.48 1.14
CA LEU A 376 -2.63 -24.01 0.90
C LEU A 376 -3.07 -25.03 1.96
N ILE A 377 -2.16 -25.89 2.44
CA ILE A 377 -2.44 -26.82 3.54
C ILE A 377 -2.86 -26.04 4.80
N ASN A 378 -2.21 -24.91 5.08
CA ASN A 378 -2.50 -24.10 6.26
C ASN A 378 -3.71 -23.17 6.09
N SER A 379 -3.91 -22.60 4.90
CA SER A 379 -4.93 -21.57 4.66
C SER A 379 -6.26 -22.13 4.14
N SER A 380 -6.24 -23.29 3.49
CA SER A 380 -7.37 -23.85 2.72
C SER A 380 -7.62 -25.33 3.07
N SER A 381 -7.56 -25.68 4.36
CA SER A 381 -7.59 -27.07 4.83
C SER A 381 -8.82 -27.86 4.37
N SER A 382 -10.00 -27.24 4.39
CA SER A 382 -11.25 -27.85 3.90
C SER A 382 -11.17 -28.24 2.42
N THR A 383 -10.61 -27.36 1.59
CA THR A 383 -10.39 -27.60 0.17
C THR A 383 -9.34 -28.68 -0.07
N MET A 384 -8.28 -28.72 0.75
CA MET A 384 -7.18 -29.68 0.63
C MET A 384 -7.52 -31.08 1.17
N GLU A 385 -8.59 -31.24 1.94
CA GLU A 385 -8.98 -32.52 2.56
C GLU A 385 -9.14 -33.65 1.52
N SER A 386 -9.86 -33.38 0.44
CA SER A 386 -10.07 -34.35 -0.66
C SER A 386 -8.80 -34.66 -1.47
N LYS A 387 -7.71 -33.90 -1.25
CA LYS A 387 -6.44 -34.00 -1.96
C LYS A 387 -5.30 -34.57 -1.11
N LYS A 388 -5.57 -34.95 0.15
CA LYS A 388 -4.52 -35.42 1.08
C LYS A 388 -3.67 -36.55 0.52
N LEU A 389 -4.32 -37.61 0.01
CA LEU A 389 -3.62 -38.77 -0.54
C LEU A 389 -2.77 -38.42 -1.77
N LEU A 390 -3.29 -37.54 -2.64
CA LEU A 390 -2.56 -37.07 -3.82
C LEU A 390 -1.31 -36.27 -3.42
N ILE A 391 -1.46 -35.31 -2.50
CA ILE A 391 -0.35 -34.50 -1.99
C ILE A 391 0.69 -35.38 -1.29
N LEU A 392 0.25 -36.36 -0.48
CA LEU A 392 1.13 -37.32 0.20
C LEU A 392 1.91 -38.18 -0.81
N ALA A 393 1.28 -38.62 -1.89
CA ALA A 393 1.97 -39.36 -2.93
C ALA A 393 3.04 -38.49 -3.63
N SER A 394 2.69 -37.26 -3.98
CA SER A 394 3.59 -36.36 -4.73
C SER A 394 4.78 -35.84 -3.91
N ILE A 395 4.67 -35.71 -2.59
CA ILE A 395 5.79 -35.23 -1.75
C ILE A 395 6.96 -36.24 -1.69
N ARG A 396 6.74 -37.50 -2.06
CA ARG A 396 7.78 -38.54 -2.06
C ARG A 396 8.93 -38.22 -3.02
N GLN A 397 8.63 -37.60 -4.16
CA GLN A 397 9.65 -37.27 -5.16
C GLN A 397 10.64 -36.19 -4.66
N PRO A 398 10.19 -35.02 -4.15
CA PRO A 398 11.11 -33.99 -3.66
C PRO A 398 11.85 -34.39 -2.37
N MET A 399 11.40 -35.42 -1.65
CA MET A 399 12.19 -36.02 -0.55
C MET A 399 13.50 -36.65 -1.05
N ALA A 400 13.54 -37.12 -2.30
CA ALA A 400 14.74 -37.66 -2.92
C ALA A 400 15.64 -36.60 -3.58
N ASP A 401 15.28 -35.31 -3.47
CA ASP A 401 16.05 -34.21 -4.10
C ASP A 401 17.46 -34.10 -3.49
N HIS A 402 18.44 -33.73 -4.30
CA HIS A 402 19.83 -33.55 -3.86
C HIS A 402 20.06 -32.19 -3.16
N SER A 403 19.22 -31.18 -3.41
CA SER A 403 19.36 -29.86 -2.81
C SER A 403 18.87 -29.84 -1.36
N ASN A 404 19.76 -29.46 -0.43
CA ASN A 404 19.38 -29.23 0.96
C ASN A 404 18.36 -28.10 1.12
N LYS A 405 18.30 -27.14 0.18
CA LYS A 405 17.27 -26.08 0.21
C LYS A 405 15.89 -26.65 -0.07
N VAL A 406 15.77 -27.54 -1.06
CA VAL A 406 14.52 -28.24 -1.37
C VAL A 406 14.12 -29.13 -0.20
N LYS A 407 15.05 -29.91 0.36
CA LYS A 407 14.78 -30.74 1.55
C LYS A 407 14.27 -29.93 2.73
N LYS A 408 14.85 -28.74 2.99
CA LYS A 408 14.36 -27.81 4.03
C LYS A 408 12.92 -27.37 3.76
N CYS A 409 12.58 -27.01 2.52
CA CYS A 409 11.20 -26.69 2.14
C CYS A 409 10.26 -27.88 2.31
N VAL A 410 10.69 -29.10 1.96
CA VAL A 410 9.92 -30.34 2.17
C VAL A 410 9.63 -30.55 3.65
N VAL A 411 10.63 -30.38 4.54
CA VAL A 411 10.41 -30.47 5.99
C VAL A 411 9.35 -29.47 6.47
N GLN A 412 9.37 -28.24 5.96
CA GLN A 412 8.36 -27.23 6.29
C GLN A 412 6.95 -27.61 5.80
N VAL A 413 6.84 -28.25 4.63
CA VAL A 413 5.58 -28.80 4.13
C VAL A 413 5.11 -29.95 5.02
N ILE A 414 5.99 -30.90 5.37
CA ILE A 414 5.64 -32.03 6.24
C ILE A 414 5.19 -31.52 7.63
N SER A 415 5.82 -30.47 8.14
CA SER A 415 5.39 -29.82 9.38
C SER A 415 3.96 -29.27 9.26
N ALA A 416 3.60 -28.65 8.14
CA ALA A 416 2.21 -28.24 7.90
C ALA A 416 1.28 -29.48 7.81
N MET A 417 1.66 -30.49 7.02
CA MET A 417 0.93 -31.75 6.87
C MET A 417 0.64 -32.43 8.22
N ALA A 418 1.57 -32.37 9.18
CA ALA A 418 1.41 -32.92 10.52
C ALA A 418 0.24 -32.28 11.29
N HIS A 419 0.10 -30.96 11.23
CA HIS A 419 -0.98 -30.23 11.90
C HIS A 419 -2.36 -30.52 11.29
N HIS A 420 -2.41 -31.05 10.07
CA HIS A 420 -3.64 -31.30 9.32
C HIS A 420 -3.92 -32.80 9.10
N GLY A 421 -3.34 -33.68 9.92
CA GLY A 421 -3.69 -35.11 9.95
C GLY A 421 -3.21 -35.94 8.76
N TYR A 422 -2.24 -35.46 7.97
CA TYR A 422 -1.71 -36.23 6.84
C TYR A 422 -0.82 -37.40 7.28
N LEU A 423 -0.19 -37.31 8.46
CA LEU A 423 0.75 -38.33 8.95
C LEU A 423 0.06 -39.61 9.43
N GLU A 424 -1.25 -39.56 9.69
CA GLU A 424 -2.06 -40.71 10.08
C GLU A 424 -2.45 -41.57 8.86
N LEU A 425 -2.27 -41.06 7.65
CA LEU A 425 -2.57 -41.75 6.41
C LEU A 425 -1.46 -42.74 6.04
N GLU A 426 -1.79 -43.69 5.17
CA GLU A 426 -0.83 -44.66 4.65
C GLU A 426 0.35 -43.97 3.95
N GLY A 427 1.57 -44.25 4.41
CA GLY A 427 2.80 -43.60 3.96
C GLY A 427 3.26 -42.41 4.81
N GLY A 428 2.51 -42.03 5.86
CA GLY A 428 2.92 -41.00 6.83
C GLY A 428 4.24 -41.33 7.55
N GLU A 429 4.54 -42.62 7.79
CA GLU A 429 5.81 -43.03 8.44
C GLU A 429 7.05 -42.56 7.65
N LEU A 430 6.95 -42.52 6.32
CA LEU A 430 8.06 -42.12 5.45
C LEU A 430 8.39 -40.65 5.65
N LEU A 431 7.36 -39.82 5.87
CA LEU A 431 7.51 -38.39 6.12
C LEU A 431 8.16 -38.14 7.48
N VAL A 432 7.74 -38.88 8.51
CA VAL A 432 8.35 -38.81 9.86
C VAL A 432 9.81 -39.24 9.79
N ARG A 433 10.11 -40.37 9.14
CA ARG A 433 11.48 -40.86 8.95
C ARG A 433 12.33 -39.84 8.22
N PHE A 434 11.79 -39.18 7.21
CA PHE A 434 12.51 -38.14 6.47
C PHE A 434 12.90 -36.95 7.35
N ILE A 435 12.01 -36.47 8.22
CA ILE A 435 12.34 -35.42 9.18
C ILE A 435 13.50 -35.85 10.08
N VAL A 436 13.43 -37.06 10.65
CA VAL A 436 14.48 -37.59 11.54
C VAL A 436 15.82 -37.74 10.80
N GLN A 437 15.81 -38.21 9.56
CA GLN A 437 17.03 -38.38 8.77
C GLN A 437 17.69 -37.05 8.36
N ASN A 438 16.92 -35.97 8.29
CA ASN A 438 17.41 -34.66 7.82
C ASN A 438 17.49 -33.61 8.94
N CYS A 439 17.31 -33.99 10.21
CA CYS A 439 17.32 -33.06 11.34
C CYS A 439 18.70 -32.47 11.68
N ALA A 440 19.78 -33.01 11.09
CA ALA A 440 21.17 -32.61 11.36
C ALA A 440 21.94 -32.22 10.09
N LEU A 441 21.26 -31.85 9.00
CA LEU A 441 21.94 -31.37 7.79
C LEU A 441 22.66 -30.05 8.08
N HIS A 442 23.95 -29.97 7.76
CA HIS A 442 24.74 -28.74 7.89
C HIS A 442 24.19 -27.63 6.99
N ASP A 443 24.01 -26.42 7.55
CA ASP A 443 23.68 -25.22 6.78
C ASP A 443 24.80 -24.91 5.79
N THR A 444 24.50 -24.98 4.50
CA THR A 444 25.41 -24.68 3.39
C THR A 444 25.90 -23.22 3.35
N TYR A 445 25.51 -22.39 4.31
CA TYR A 445 25.97 -21.00 4.45
C TYR A 445 27.40 -20.89 5.02
N GLN A 446 27.89 -21.87 5.79
CA GLN A 446 29.22 -21.78 6.41
C GLN A 446 30.39 -22.13 5.47
N SER A 447 30.15 -22.84 4.37
CA SER A 447 31.22 -23.25 3.45
C SER A 447 31.80 -22.13 2.59
N HIS A 448 31.15 -20.97 2.51
CA HIS A 448 31.68 -19.79 1.78
C HIS A 448 32.57 -18.89 2.66
N GLN A 449 32.54 -19.02 3.99
CA GLN A 449 33.43 -18.25 4.88
C GLN A 449 34.74 -18.97 5.21
N ARG A 450 34.79 -20.31 5.08
CA ARG A 450 36.00 -21.09 5.39
C ARG A 450 36.96 -21.27 4.22
N ALA A 451 36.61 -20.79 3.02
CA ALA A 451 37.44 -20.91 1.83
C ALA A 451 38.39 -19.71 1.59
N THR A 452 38.44 -18.72 2.49
CA THR A 452 39.28 -17.52 2.36
C THR A 452 40.26 -17.30 3.52
N SER A 453 40.73 -18.37 4.16
CA SER A 453 41.89 -18.29 5.06
C SER A 453 42.99 -19.21 4.52
N ASP A 454 43.81 -18.68 3.61
CA ASP A 454 45.07 -19.26 3.18
C ASP A 454 46.00 -19.49 4.40
N PRO A 455 46.71 -20.62 4.46
CA PRO A 455 47.80 -20.84 5.40
C PRO A 455 49.15 -20.66 4.68
N GLU A 456 49.70 -19.45 4.67
CA GLU A 456 51.14 -19.23 4.39
C GLU A 456 51.72 -18.12 5.28
N ASP A 457 51.94 -18.47 6.55
CA ASP A 457 53.00 -17.84 7.34
C ASP A 457 54.34 -18.40 6.86
N CYS A 458 55.05 -17.65 6.01
CA CYS A 458 56.47 -17.90 5.75
C CYS A 458 57.21 -16.62 5.33
N VAL A 459 58.09 -16.17 6.23
CA VAL A 459 59.34 -15.44 5.99
C VAL A 459 59.23 -13.92 5.75
N HIS A 460 59.32 -13.16 6.84
CA HIS A 460 59.98 -11.85 6.83
C HIS A 460 61.48 -12.04 7.09
N SER A 461 62.32 -11.61 6.13
CA SER A 461 63.72 -11.24 6.35
C SER A 461 63.85 -9.73 6.11
N PRO A 462 64.58 -8.97 6.96
CA PRO A 462 64.80 -7.54 6.77
C PRO A 462 66.10 -7.25 6.00
N HIS A 463 66.24 -5.99 5.58
CA HIS A 463 67.43 -5.24 5.13
C HIS A 463 67.41 -4.76 3.66
N SER A 464 66.98 -3.52 3.45
CA SER A 464 67.83 -2.31 3.29
C SER A 464 66.98 -1.13 2.85
#